data_AF-A0A954WBS8-F1
#
_entry.id   AF-A0A954WBS8-F1
#
_cell.length_a   1.000
_cell.length_b   1.000
_cell.length_c   1.000
_cell.angle_alpha   90.00
_cell.angle_beta   90.00
_cell.angle_gamma   90.00
#
_symmetry.space_group_name_H-M   'P 1'
#
loop_
_entity.id
_entity.type
_entity.pdbx_description
1 polymer ?
#
loop_
_entity_poly.entity_id
_entity_poly.type
_entity_poly.pdbx_seq_one_letter_code
_entity_poly.pdbx_strand_id
1 'polypeptide(L)'
;MTTKADCKEWNVCLENLEKQLETPRVPGEQAAWVERVESLAQLACEGVQRRVESDHPGLLEAIGEEDAELLSRVEQMKQQGCELQEQWHEFVRNAQRLRDTCRAAEPDEAKMRGHVDELAAEGLRLIIETRSLELALDTWLGESL
;
A
#
# COMPACT_ATOMS: atom_id res chain seq x y z
N MET A 1 -15.48 -13.80 -3.34
CA MET A 1 -15.49 -14.13 -1.89
C MET A 1 -14.06 -14.33 -1.46
N THR A 2 -13.44 -13.29 -0.93
CA THR A 2 -12.08 -13.33 -0.41
C THR A 2 -12.10 -14.04 0.93
N THR A 3 -11.19 -14.99 1.13
CA THR A 3 -11.18 -15.83 2.32
C THR A 3 -10.48 -15.11 3.47
N LYS A 4 -10.79 -15.46 4.73
CA LYS A 4 -10.04 -14.95 5.90
C LYS A 4 -8.52 -15.23 5.80
N ALA A 5 -8.10 -16.20 5.00
CA ALA A 5 -6.69 -16.48 4.75
C ALA A 5 -6.06 -15.36 3.91
N ASP A 6 -6.74 -14.91 2.85
CA ASP A 6 -6.23 -13.85 1.96
C ASP A 6 -6.07 -12.51 2.68
N CYS A 7 -6.99 -12.15 3.59
CA CYS A 7 -6.86 -10.95 4.44
C CYS A 7 -5.64 -11.02 5.36
N LYS A 8 -5.34 -12.22 5.89
CA LYS A 8 -4.18 -12.44 6.77
C LYS A 8 -2.88 -12.36 5.99
N GLU A 9 -2.85 -12.88 4.77
CA GLU A 9 -1.67 -12.83 3.90
C GLU A 9 -1.31 -11.40 3.48
N TRP A 10 -2.30 -10.57 3.12
CA TRP A 10 -2.05 -9.18 2.75
C TRP A 10 -1.57 -8.30 3.90
N ASN A 11 -2.16 -8.46 5.10
CA ASN A 11 -1.68 -7.74 6.29
C ASN A 11 -0.21 -8.09 6.60
N VAL A 12 0.17 -9.36 6.44
CA VAL A 12 1.57 -9.79 6.56
C VAL A 12 2.45 -9.12 5.49
N CYS A 13 1.97 -8.95 4.26
CA CYS A 13 2.71 -8.20 3.23
C CYS A 13 2.95 -6.74 3.63
N LEU A 14 1.92 -6.02 4.11
CA LEU A 14 2.05 -4.63 4.56
C LEU A 14 3.01 -4.52 5.76
N GLU A 15 2.91 -5.42 6.74
CA GLU A 15 3.83 -5.46 7.89
C GLU A 15 5.28 -5.72 7.48
N ASN A 16 5.50 -6.63 6.52
CA ASN A 16 6.84 -6.93 6.04
C ASN A 16 7.43 -5.74 5.27
N LEU A 17 6.62 -5.07 4.45
CA LEU A 17 7.02 -3.85 3.76
C LEU A 17 7.36 -2.73 4.76
N GLU A 18 6.50 -2.49 5.75
CA GLU A 18 6.74 -1.50 6.82
C GLU A 18 8.07 -1.75 7.53
N LYS A 19 8.28 -2.99 8.00
CA LYS A 19 9.55 -3.38 8.65
C LYS A 19 10.75 -3.13 7.74
N GLN A 20 10.63 -3.44 6.45
CA GLN A 20 11.71 -3.20 5.48
C GLN A 20 11.99 -1.70 5.30
N LEU A 21 10.96 -0.85 5.25
CA LEU A 21 11.07 0.60 5.11
C LEU A 21 11.71 1.25 6.35
N GLU A 22 11.41 0.72 7.55
CA GLU A 22 11.99 1.17 8.82
C GLU A 22 13.40 0.62 9.08
N THR A 23 13.80 -0.45 8.39
CA THR A 23 15.11 -1.09 8.60
C THR A 23 16.23 -0.10 8.30
N PRO A 24 17.17 0.14 9.24
CA PRO A 24 18.33 0.99 9.01
C PRO A 24 19.15 0.51 7.82
N ARG A 25 19.50 1.46 6.95
CA ARG A 25 20.25 1.17 5.71
C ARG A 25 21.75 1.16 5.99
N VAL A 26 22.42 0.07 5.63
CA VAL A 26 23.87 -0.10 5.74
C VAL A 26 24.52 0.34 4.41
N PRO A 27 25.62 1.13 4.43
CA PRO A 27 26.38 1.44 3.22
C PRO A 27 26.80 0.17 2.49
N GLY A 28 26.69 0.14 1.16
CA GLY A 28 26.94 -1.04 0.33
C GLY A 28 25.73 -1.96 0.14
N GLU A 29 24.63 -1.75 0.86
CA GLU A 29 23.40 -2.58 0.73
C GLU A 29 22.22 -1.82 0.10
N GLN A 30 22.43 -0.60 -0.40
CA GLN A 30 21.35 0.26 -0.86
C GLN A 30 20.56 -0.35 -2.02
N ALA A 31 21.23 -0.91 -3.03
CA ALA A 31 20.57 -1.56 -4.16
C ALA A 31 19.74 -2.77 -3.71
N ALA A 32 20.29 -3.61 -2.82
CA ALA A 32 19.60 -4.77 -2.27
C ALA A 32 18.41 -4.37 -1.39
N TRP A 33 18.52 -3.27 -0.64
CA TRP A 33 17.41 -2.73 0.14
C TRP A 33 16.26 -2.28 -0.77
N VAL A 34 16.55 -1.52 -1.84
CA VAL A 34 15.51 -1.04 -2.76
C VAL A 34 14.84 -2.20 -3.50
N GLU A 35 15.59 -3.23 -3.88
CA GLU A 35 15.04 -4.44 -4.51
C GLU A 35 14.07 -5.20 -3.58
N ARG A 36 14.38 -5.29 -2.28
CA ARG A 36 13.46 -5.86 -1.28
C ARG A 36 12.20 -5.01 -1.13
N VAL A 37 12.34 -3.69 -1.08
CA VAL A 37 11.21 -2.76 -1.00
C VAL A 37 10.31 -2.90 -2.23
N GLU A 38 10.87 -2.88 -3.44
CA GLU A 38 10.12 -3.07 -4.68
C GLU A 38 9.33 -4.39 -4.67
N SER A 39 9.99 -5.49 -4.32
CA SER A 39 9.34 -6.81 -4.29
C SER A 39 8.17 -6.85 -3.31
N LEU A 40 8.33 -6.29 -2.12
CA LEU A 40 7.26 -6.22 -1.12
C LEU A 40 6.16 -5.23 -1.51
N ALA A 41 6.52 -4.12 -2.15
CA ALA A 41 5.59 -3.12 -2.66
C ALA A 41 4.69 -3.69 -3.76
N GLN A 42 5.24 -4.52 -4.65
CA GLN A 42 4.48 -5.21 -5.68
C GLN A 42 3.39 -6.11 -5.07
N LEU A 43 3.76 -6.91 -4.06
CA LEU A 43 2.81 -7.77 -3.35
C LEU A 43 1.73 -6.96 -2.61
N ALA A 44 2.13 -5.86 -1.96
CA ALA A 44 1.18 -4.97 -1.30
C ALA A 44 0.21 -4.30 -2.28
N CYS A 45 0.71 -3.84 -3.43
CA CYS A 45 -0.07 -3.23 -4.51
C CYS A 45 -1.09 -4.20 -5.10
N GLU A 46 -0.69 -5.45 -5.38
CA GLU A 46 -1.61 -6.49 -5.85
C GLU A 46 -2.72 -6.79 -4.83
N GLY A 47 -2.38 -6.76 -3.54
CA GLY A 47 -3.37 -6.89 -2.49
C GLY A 47 -4.36 -5.72 -2.47
N VAL A 48 -3.89 -4.47 -2.53
CA VAL A 48 -4.74 -3.28 -2.58
C VAL A 48 -5.67 -3.33 -3.79
N GLN A 49 -5.13 -3.63 -4.97
CA GLN A 49 -5.91 -3.77 -6.20
C GLN A 49 -7.04 -4.80 -6.01
N ARG A 50 -6.73 -5.98 -5.47
CA ARG A 50 -7.74 -7.01 -5.22
C ARG A 50 -8.84 -6.51 -4.29
N ARG A 51 -8.49 -5.80 -3.22
CA ARG A 51 -9.49 -5.29 -2.26
C ARG A 51 -10.38 -4.23 -2.89
N VAL A 52 -9.80 -3.26 -3.60
CA VAL A 52 -10.54 -2.19 -4.28
C VAL A 52 -11.44 -2.73 -5.38
N GLU A 53 -10.98 -3.70 -6.17
CA GLU A 53 -11.73 -4.21 -7.33
C GLU A 53 -12.72 -5.32 -6.98
N SER A 54 -12.45 -6.13 -5.95
CA SER A 54 -13.24 -7.34 -5.66
C SER A 54 -13.98 -7.29 -4.32
N ASP A 55 -13.37 -6.74 -3.27
CA ASP A 55 -13.93 -6.82 -1.92
C ASP A 55 -14.77 -5.60 -1.57
N HIS A 56 -14.19 -4.41 -1.74
CA HIS A 56 -14.82 -3.15 -1.40
C HIS A 56 -16.16 -2.94 -2.11
N PRO A 57 -16.36 -3.27 -3.40
CA PRO A 57 -17.64 -3.01 -4.06
C PRO A 57 -18.82 -3.69 -3.38
N GLY A 58 -18.68 -4.96 -2.98
CA GLY A 58 -19.74 -5.69 -2.29
C GLY A 58 -19.98 -5.18 -0.87
N LEU A 59 -18.93 -4.78 -0.16
CA LEU A 59 -19.05 -4.20 1.19
C LEU A 59 -19.73 -2.82 1.16
N LEU A 60 -19.34 -1.99 0.19
CA LEU A 60 -19.85 -0.63 0.03
C LEU A 60 -21.29 -0.61 -0.51
N GLU A 61 -21.68 -1.59 -1.32
CA GLU A 61 -23.06 -1.79 -1.75
C GLU A 61 -23.96 -2.11 -0.55
N ALA A 62 -23.54 -3.05 0.31
CA ALA A 62 -24.27 -3.40 1.54
C ALA A 62 -24.47 -2.19 2.48
N ILE A 63 -23.41 -1.40 2.71
CA ILE A 63 -23.50 -0.18 3.53
C ILE A 63 -24.49 0.84 2.93
N GLY A 64 -24.51 0.99 1.61
CA GLY A 64 -25.40 1.93 0.92
C GLY A 64 -26.87 1.51 0.87
N GLU A 65 -27.16 0.20 0.92
CA GLU A 65 -28.52 -0.34 0.99
C GLU A 65 -29.13 -0.19 2.39
N GLU A 66 -28.32 -0.23 3.44
CA GLU A 66 -28.78 -0.13 4.83
C GLU A 66 -29.09 1.32 5.26
N ASP A 67 -28.32 2.30 4.80
CA ASP A 67 -28.52 3.71 5.14
C ASP A 67 -28.23 4.66 3.96
N ALA A 68 -29.29 5.28 3.44
CA ALA A 68 -29.21 6.22 2.33
C ALA A 68 -28.43 7.52 2.68
N GLU A 69 -28.32 7.88 3.97
CA GLU A 69 -27.51 9.02 4.42
C GLU A 69 -26.00 8.74 4.28
N LEU A 70 -25.60 7.46 4.25
CA LEU A 70 -24.21 7.02 4.09
C LEU A 70 -23.73 6.95 2.64
N LEU A 71 -24.62 7.11 1.65
CA LEU A 71 -24.26 7.04 0.23
C LEU A 71 -23.15 8.02 -0.15
N SER A 72 -23.18 9.24 0.37
CA SER A 72 -22.13 10.23 0.11
C SER A 72 -20.75 9.80 0.65
N ARG A 73 -20.73 9.07 1.76
CA ARG A 73 -19.52 8.56 2.40
C ARG A 73 -19.02 7.31 1.68
N VAL A 74 -19.91 6.46 1.22
CA VAL A 74 -19.60 5.31 0.37
C VAL A 74 -18.88 5.75 -0.91
N GLU A 75 -19.40 6.77 -1.59
CA GLU A 75 -18.74 7.30 -2.80
C GLU A 75 -17.36 7.91 -2.50
N GLN A 76 -17.19 8.58 -1.35
CA GLN A 76 -15.86 9.03 -0.90
C GLN A 76 -14.90 7.85 -0.70
N MET A 77 -15.35 6.77 -0.06
CA MET A 77 -14.49 5.59 0.18
C MET A 77 -14.11 4.88 -1.13
N LYS A 78 -15.03 4.80 -2.10
CA LYS A 78 -14.70 4.29 -3.46
C LYS A 78 -13.62 5.14 -4.11
N GLN A 79 -13.79 6.46 -4.09
CA GLN A 79 -12.83 7.39 -4.68
C GLN A 79 -11.46 7.28 -4.00
N GLN A 80 -11.43 7.21 -2.67
CA GLN A 80 -10.20 6.99 -1.90
C GLN A 80 -9.53 5.65 -2.24
N GLY A 81 -10.29 4.57 -2.44
CA GLY A 81 -9.77 3.28 -2.86
C GLY A 81 -9.08 3.36 -4.23
N CYS A 82 -9.72 4.01 -5.21
CA CYS A 82 -9.14 4.24 -6.54
C CYS A 82 -7.86 5.07 -6.47
N GLU A 83 -7.88 6.18 -5.72
CA GLU A 83 -6.70 7.05 -5.54
C GLU A 83 -5.55 6.28 -4.87
N LEU A 84 -5.83 5.48 -3.83
CA LEU A 84 -4.83 4.64 -3.19
C LEU A 84 -4.25 3.62 -4.15
N GLN A 85 -5.09 2.96 -4.95
CA GLN A 85 -4.63 2.02 -5.96
C GLN A 85 -3.66 2.70 -6.93
N GLU A 86 -3.98 3.89 -7.45
CA GLU A 86 -3.09 4.64 -8.34
C GLU A 86 -1.76 5.01 -7.68
N GLN A 87 -1.79 5.46 -6.42
CA GLN A 87 -0.60 5.81 -5.67
C GLN A 87 0.31 4.59 -5.40
N TRP A 88 -0.27 3.42 -5.12
CA TRP A 88 0.51 2.17 -4.99
C TRP A 88 1.20 1.78 -6.30
N HIS A 89 0.52 1.93 -7.44
CA HIS A 89 1.15 1.69 -8.74
C HIS A 89 2.29 2.67 -9.01
N GLU A 90 2.12 3.94 -8.64
CA GLU A 90 3.19 4.93 -8.75
C GLU A 90 4.38 4.62 -7.85
N PHE A 91 4.13 4.25 -6.60
CA PHE A 91 5.14 3.86 -5.64
C PHE A 91 5.98 2.66 -6.14
N VAL A 92 5.32 1.62 -6.68
CA VAL A 92 6.01 0.48 -7.30
C VAL A 92 6.90 0.92 -8.46
N ARG A 93 6.39 1.78 -9.36
CA ARG A 93 7.19 2.31 -10.48
C ARG A 93 8.39 3.13 -9.99
N ASN A 94 8.21 3.92 -8.93
CA ASN A 94 9.27 4.72 -8.34
C ASN A 94 10.33 3.85 -7.68
N ALA A 95 9.93 2.81 -6.93
CA ALA A 95 10.84 1.82 -6.37
C ALA A 95 11.64 1.09 -7.45
N GLN A 96 10.99 0.69 -8.55
CA GLN A 96 11.65 0.05 -9.69
C GLN A 96 12.68 0.97 -10.35
N ARG A 97 12.32 2.23 -10.63
CA ARG A 97 13.25 3.22 -11.20
C ARG A 97 14.44 3.48 -10.27
N LEU A 98 14.19 3.55 -8.97
CA LEU A 98 15.23 3.77 -7.98
C LEU A 98 16.17 2.57 -7.89
N ARG A 99 15.65 1.34 -7.96
CA ARG A 99 16.44 0.10 -8.00
C ARG A 99 17.38 0.12 -9.21
N ASP A 100 16.85 0.42 -10.38
CA ASP A 100 17.62 0.42 -11.63
C ASP A 100 18.71 1.51 -11.58
N THR A 101 18.39 2.66 -11.00
CA THR A 101 19.37 3.75 -10.79
C THR A 101 20.45 3.35 -9.79
N CYS A 102 20.09 2.73 -8.66
CA CYS A 102 21.05 2.28 -7.64
C CYS A 102 22.02 1.23 -8.21
N ARG A 103 21.54 0.31 -9.05
CA ARG A 103 22.39 -0.68 -9.75
C ARG A 103 23.37 -0.04 -10.74
N ALA A 104 22.97 1.05 -11.39
CA ALA A 104 23.81 1.75 -12.37
C ALA A 104 24.80 2.75 -11.74
N ALA A 105 24.50 3.27 -10.54
CA ALA A 105 25.22 4.37 -9.91
C ALA A 105 26.40 3.95 -9.01
N GLU A 106 26.79 2.67 -8.95
CA GLU A 106 27.97 2.25 -8.18
C GLU A 106 29.20 3.08 -8.63
N PRO A 107 29.82 3.90 -7.74
CA PRO A 107 29.83 3.82 -6.27
C PRO A 107 29.25 5.04 -5.49
N ASP A 108 28.48 5.96 -6.09
CA ASP A 108 28.08 7.22 -5.44
C ASP A 108 26.76 7.13 -4.64
N GLU A 109 26.72 6.26 -3.63
CA GLU A 109 25.55 6.02 -2.76
C GLU A 109 25.04 7.30 -2.06
N ALA A 110 25.94 8.25 -1.79
CA ALA A 110 25.60 9.50 -1.12
C ALA A 110 24.57 10.32 -1.91
N LYS A 111 24.66 10.31 -3.25
CA LYS A 111 23.69 10.99 -4.11
C LYS A 111 22.31 10.34 -4.09
N MET A 112 22.24 9.06 -3.80
CA MET A 112 21.00 8.29 -3.83
C MET A 112 20.28 8.28 -2.47
N ARG A 113 20.93 8.73 -1.39
CA ARG A 113 20.36 8.71 -0.04
C ARG A 113 19.03 9.44 0.07
N GLY A 114 18.95 10.66 -0.49
CA GLY A 114 17.72 11.48 -0.46
C GLY A 114 16.54 10.77 -1.12
N HIS A 115 16.75 10.20 -2.30
CA HIS A 115 15.71 9.45 -3.01
C HIS A 115 15.25 8.19 -2.27
N VAL A 116 16.16 7.52 -1.57
CA VAL A 116 15.79 6.35 -0.75
C VAL A 116 15.04 6.77 0.52
N ASP A 117 15.41 7.90 1.14
CA ASP A 117 14.65 8.48 2.26
C ASP A 117 13.23 8.88 1.83
N GLU A 118 13.10 9.52 0.66
CA GLU A 118 11.82 9.89 0.07
C GLU A 118 10.95 8.65 -0.21
N LEU A 119 11.53 7.61 -0.82
CA LEU A 119 10.82 6.34 -1.07
C LEU A 119 10.36 5.70 0.26
N ALA A 120 11.20 5.72 1.30
CA ALA A 120 10.82 5.18 2.60
C ALA A 120 9.63 5.93 3.22
N ALA A 121 9.68 7.27 3.19
CA ALA A 121 8.61 8.11 3.73
C ALA A 121 7.30 7.95 2.94
N GLU A 122 7.37 7.90 1.62
CA GLU A 122 6.22 7.67 0.75
C GLU A 122 5.57 6.31 1.03
N GLY A 123 6.37 5.24 1.11
CA GLY A 123 5.85 3.90 1.40
C GLY A 123 5.15 3.81 2.76
N LEU A 124 5.72 4.41 3.80
CA LEU A 124 5.12 4.44 5.13
C LEU A 124 3.78 5.20 5.13
N ARG A 125 3.71 6.35 4.42
CA ARG A 125 2.45 7.09 4.26
C ARG A 125 1.38 6.23 3.61
N LEU A 126 1.71 5.53 2.52
CA LEU A 126 0.75 4.68 1.81
C LEU A 126 0.23 3.53 2.67
N ILE A 127 1.08 2.92 3.47
CA ILE A 127 0.67 1.86 4.42
C ILE A 127 -0.34 2.41 5.43
N ILE A 128 -0.10 3.60 5.98
CA ILE A 128 -1.00 4.25 6.94
C ILE A 128 -2.35 4.56 6.29
N GLU A 129 -2.35 5.18 5.11
CA GLU A 129 -3.59 5.55 4.41
C GLU A 129 -4.40 4.30 4.01
N THR A 130 -3.72 3.24 3.56
CA THR A 130 -4.33 1.95 3.26
C THR A 130 -5.01 1.33 4.48
N ARG A 131 -4.30 1.25 5.61
CA ARG A 131 -4.86 0.74 6.88
C ARG A 131 -6.02 1.60 7.37
N SER A 132 -5.97 2.92 7.14
CA SER A 132 -7.02 3.85 7.53
C SER A 132 -8.31 3.62 6.75
N LEU A 133 -8.22 3.36 5.45
CA LEU A 133 -9.38 3.01 4.62
C LEU A 133 -9.99 1.67 5.07
N GLU A 134 -9.16 0.64 5.29
CA GLU A 134 -9.65 -0.67 5.77
C GLU A 134 -10.33 -0.58 7.13
N LEU A 135 -9.73 0.15 8.08
CA LEU A 135 -10.35 0.37 9.39
C LEU A 135 -11.69 1.09 9.28
N ALA A 136 -11.80 2.07 8.38
CA ALA A 136 -13.07 2.73 8.12
C ALA A 136 -14.11 1.71 7.64
N LEU A 137 -13.80 0.92 6.61
CA LEU A 137 -14.69 -0.12 6.09
C LEU A 137 -15.12 -1.12 7.16
N ASP A 138 -14.17 -1.62 7.96
CA ASP A 138 -14.43 -2.58 9.05
C ASP A 138 -15.34 -1.98 10.15
N THR A 139 -15.12 -0.71 10.51
CA THR A 139 -15.92 -0.03 11.54
C THR A 139 -17.38 0.06 11.13
N TRP A 140 -17.65 0.43 9.88
CA TRP A 140 -19.03 0.55 9.39
C TRP A 140 -19.73 -0.81 9.33
N LEU A 141 -19.05 -1.86 8.86
CA LEU A 141 -19.61 -3.22 8.85
C LEU A 141 -19.91 -3.75 10.26
N GLY A 142 -19.11 -3.36 11.26
CA GLY A 142 -19.32 -3.73 12.66
C GLY A 142 -20.48 -3.00 13.32
N GLU A 143 -20.87 -1.82 12.84
CA GLU A 143 -22.02 -1.06 13.32
C GLU A 143 -23.33 -1.44 12.59
N SER A 144 -23.20 -1.93 11.35
CA SER A 144 -24.28 -2.42 10.48
C SER A 144 -24.89 -3.78 10.87
N LEU A 145 -24.12 -4.65 11.54
CA LEU A 145 -24.51 -6.03 11.94
C LEU A 145 -25.08 -6.11 13.36
#